data_AF-A0A0M0JIT8-F1
#
_entry.id   AF-A0A0M0JIT8-F1
#
_cell.length_a   1.000
_cell.length_b   1.000
_cell.length_c   1.000
_cell.angle_alpha   90.00
_cell.angle_beta   90.00
_cell.angle_gamma   90.00
#
_symmetry.space_group_name_H-M   'P 1'
#
loop_
_entity.id
_entity.type
_entity.pdbx_description
1 polymer ?
#
loop_
_entity_poly.entity_id
_entity_poly.type
_entity_poly.pdbx_seq_one_letter_code
_entity_poly.pdbx_strand_id
1 'polypeptide(L)'
;MATKLAPELRSKVLDFHPEVATLHALSRLGAETTSLETYEGFLSRTRPLLRRLPFAPATLEGAERVAVIVEPRAAPEMVQRTADVIRNVGCLLHGSGSCAWAIQLFHGTTNLESLSRHFSAVEWARVACVNLGVDNLRSSQEYSQLLCSHWFWSRVGAEVVLIFQEDALLLGPSLERFVDAYDYVGAPFDPDDGWVRGKPWLAAVGGNGGLSLRRRSHAIACLDRACWQRGQFEDAFFIEILQQMAHRVAPADVAKQFAVERLRSSRPVGLHKAYNYQSHAALVEMLAGLEEAYASRLAGAAV
;
A
#
# COMPACT_ATOMS: atom_id res chain seq x y z
N MET A 1 1.61 -6.79 -39.16
CA MET A 1 1.40 -5.33 -39.26
C MET A 1 0.70 -4.72 -38.03
N ALA A 2 -0.21 -5.43 -37.33
CA ALA A 2 -0.98 -4.92 -36.19
C ALA A 2 -0.29 -4.92 -34.80
N THR A 3 0.97 -5.33 -34.69
CA THR A 3 1.74 -5.36 -33.41
C THR A 3 2.47 -4.05 -33.11
N LYS A 4 2.46 -3.08 -34.04
CA LYS A 4 3.11 -1.77 -33.90
C LYS A 4 2.15 -0.62 -33.58
N LEU A 5 0.87 -0.93 -33.30
CA LEU A 5 -0.17 0.07 -33.03
C LEU A 5 -0.46 0.16 -31.53
N ALA A 6 -0.79 1.38 -31.07
CA ALA A 6 -1.29 1.63 -29.72
C ALA A 6 -2.57 0.81 -29.44
N PRO A 7 -2.81 0.38 -28.19
CA PRO A 7 -3.90 -0.53 -27.82
C PRO A 7 -5.29 -0.09 -28.33
N GLU A 8 -5.56 1.21 -28.31
CA GLU A 8 -6.85 1.80 -28.68
C GLU A 8 -7.08 1.77 -30.21
N LEU A 9 -6.02 1.89 -31.00
CA LEU A 9 -6.07 1.75 -32.46
C LEU A 9 -6.14 0.28 -32.88
N ARG A 10 -5.53 -0.61 -32.10
CA ARG A 10 -5.56 -2.05 -32.35
C ARG A 10 -6.98 -2.61 -32.28
N SER A 11 -7.76 -2.19 -31.28
CA SER A 11 -9.17 -2.58 -31.14
C SER A 11 -9.99 -2.14 -32.35
N LYS A 12 -9.85 -0.89 -32.79
CA LYS A 12 -10.61 -0.35 -33.92
C LYS A 12 -10.25 -1.02 -35.25
N VAL A 13 -9.00 -1.45 -35.44
CA VAL A 13 -8.56 -2.15 -36.66
C VAL A 13 -9.06 -3.60 -36.66
N LEU A 14 -9.14 -4.24 -35.49
CA LEU A 14 -9.66 -5.60 -35.37
C LEU A 14 -11.14 -5.68 -35.74
N ASP A 15 -11.94 -4.64 -35.46
CA ASP A 15 -13.39 -4.57 -35.74
C ASP A 15 -13.75 -4.63 -37.24
N PHE A 16 -12.81 -4.35 -38.15
CA PHE A 16 -13.02 -4.39 -39.61
C PHE A 16 -12.44 -5.65 -40.27
N HIS A 17 -11.91 -6.60 -39.49
CA HIS A 17 -11.31 -7.82 -40.06
C HIS A 17 -12.40 -8.84 -40.43
N PRO A 18 -12.35 -9.50 -41.60
CA PRO A 18 -13.36 -10.49 -42.01
C PRO A 18 -13.46 -11.73 -41.09
N GLU A 19 -12.54 -11.88 -40.13
CA GLU A 19 -12.52 -12.93 -39.11
C GLU A 19 -12.55 -12.37 -37.66
N VAL A 20 -13.17 -11.21 -37.44
CA VAL A 20 -13.31 -10.52 -36.13
C VAL A 20 -13.66 -11.49 -34.99
N ALA A 21 -14.64 -12.37 -35.17
CA ALA A 21 -15.08 -13.30 -34.13
C ALA A 21 -13.98 -14.30 -33.73
N THR A 22 -13.26 -14.84 -34.71
CA THR A 22 -12.14 -15.78 -34.50
C THR A 22 -10.92 -15.06 -33.93
N LEU A 23 -10.63 -13.84 -34.36
CA LEU A 23 -9.54 -13.01 -33.81
C LEU A 23 -9.83 -12.55 -32.38
N HIS A 24 -11.07 -12.21 -32.05
CA HIS A 24 -11.45 -11.93 -30.66
C HIS A 24 -11.36 -13.19 -29.79
N ALA A 25 -11.80 -14.34 -30.31
CA ALA A 25 -11.66 -15.62 -29.61
C ALA A 25 -10.19 -15.99 -29.40
N LEU A 26 -9.32 -15.81 -30.40
CA LEU A 26 -7.88 -16.01 -30.31
C LEU A 26 -7.19 -14.97 -29.42
N SER A 27 -7.67 -13.71 -29.39
CA SER A 27 -7.17 -12.71 -28.46
C SER A 27 -7.55 -13.01 -27.02
N ARG A 28 -8.70 -13.68 -26.78
CA ARG A 28 -9.13 -14.12 -25.43
C ARG A 28 -8.49 -15.44 -25.01
N LEU A 29 -8.19 -16.33 -25.98
CA LEU A 29 -7.46 -17.58 -25.76
C LEU A 29 -5.93 -17.38 -25.66
N GLY A 30 -5.43 -16.20 -26.02
CA GLY A 30 -4.01 -15.82 -25.96
C GLY A 30 -3.74 -14.47 -25.29
N ALA A 31 -4.70 -13.89 -24.56
CA ALA A 31 -4.44 -12.71 -23.74
C ALA A 31 -3.68 -13.17 -22.49
N GLU A 32 -2.38 -12.90 -22.45
CA GLU A 32 -1.62 -12.93 -21.21
C GLU A 32 -2.36 -12.08 -20.17
N THR A 33 -2.68 -12.68 -19.02
CA THR A 33 -3.31 -11.99 -17.89
C THR A 33 -2.48 -10.75 -17.55
N THR A 34 -3.13 -9.60 -17.36
CA THR A 34 -2.41 -8.38 -16.97
C THR A 34 -1.88 -8.50 -15.54
N SER A 35 -0.86 -7.70 -15.20
CA SER A 35 -0.33 -7.67 -13.82
C SER A 35 -1.40 -7.28 -12.79
N LEU A 36 -2.33 -6.39 -13.14
CA LEU A 36 -3.44 -6.00 -12.27
C LEU A 36 -4.42 -7.17 -12.05
N GLU A 37 -4.83 -7.85 -13.13
CA GLU A 37 -5.71 -9.03 -13.02
C GLU A 37 -5.04 -10.16 -12.21
N THR A 38 -3.73 -10.34 -12.35
CA THR A 38 -2.96 -11.29 -11.52
C THR A 38 -2.99 -10.91 -10.04
N TYR A 39 -2.79 -9.63 -9.71
CA TYR A 39 -2.86 -9.13 -8.34
C TYR A 39 -4.26 -9.31 -7.73
N GLU A 40 -5.30 -8.92 -8.46
CA GLU A 40 -6.69 -9.08 -8.03
C GLU A 40 -7.10 -10.56 -7.91
N GLY A 41 -6.67 -11.38 -8.86
CA GLY A 41 -6.84 -12.83 -8.82
C GLY A 41 -6.19 -13.45 -7.59
N PHE A 42 -4.98 -13.01 -7.23
CA PHE A 42 -4.30 -13.42 -6.00
C PHE A 42 -5.11 -13.05 -4.75
N LEU A 43 -5.59 -11.80 -4.63
CA LEU A 43 -6.39 -11.39 -3.47
C LEU A 43 -7.66 -12.24 -3.36
N SER A 44 -8.34 -12.46 -4.48
CA SER A 44 -9.55 -13.28 -4.52
C SER A 44 -9.29 -14.74 -4.09
N ARG A 45 -8.23 -15.37 -4.62
CA ARG A 45 -7.86 -16.75 -4.29
C ARG A 45 -7.40 -16.91 -2.84
N THR A 46 -6.65 -15.95 -2.31
CA THR A 46 -6.06 -16.05 -0.96
C THR A 46 -6.96 -15.54 0.16
N ARG A 47 -8.04 -14.83 -0.16
CA ARG A 47 -9.04 -14.33 0.81
C ARG A 47 -9.56 -15.40 1.78
N PRO A 48 -9.91 -16.63 1.36
CA PRO A 48 -10.32 -17.67 2.30
C PRO A 48 -9.22 -18.05 3.30
N LEU A 49 -7.95 -17.99 2.90
CA LEU A 49 -6.80 -18.21 3.80
C LEU A 49 -6.66 -17.05 4.80
N LEU A 50 -6.70 -15.81 4.30
CA LEU A 50 -6.61 -14.60 5.12
C LEU A 50 -7.72 -14.54 6.19
N ARG A 51 -8.95 -14.95 5.87
CA ARG A 51 -10.07 -14.99 6.81
C ARG A 51 -9.92 -16.04 7.92
N ARG A 52 -9.05 -17.03 7.73
CA ARG A 52 -8.76 -18.06 8.74
C ARG A 52 -7.57 -17.70 9.63
N LEU A 53 -6.74 -16.75 9.21
CA LEU A 53 -5.64 -16.27 10.04
C LEU A 53 -6.19 -15.44 11.21
N PRO A 54 -5.56 -15.51 12.40
CA PRO A 54 -5.96 -14.68 13.53
C PRO A 54 -5.86 -13.18 13.20
N PHE A 55 -7.00 -12.50 13.15
CA PHE A 55 -7.07 -11.05 13.06
C PHE A 55 -7.26 -10.47 14.46
N ALA A 56 -6.16 -10.17 15.13
CA ALA A 56 -6.19 -9.64 16.49
C ALA A 56 -5.14 -8.52 16.70
N PRO A 57 -5.21 -7.41 15.93
CA PRO A 57 -4.44 -6.21 16.25
C PRO A 57 -4.86 -5.65 17.62
N ALA A 58 -4.01 -4.85 18.24
CA ALA A 58 -4.34 -4.18 19.49
C ALA A 58 -5.43 -3.12 19.29
N THR A 59 -6.13 -2.80 20.38
CA THR A 59 -6.97 -1.60 20.44
C THR A 59 -6.08 -0.36 20.34
N LEU A 60 -6.61 0.72 19.75
CA LEU A 60 -5.87 1.98 19.64
C LEU A 60 -5.52 2.56 21.02
N GLU A 61 -6.41 2.39 22.00
CA GLU A 61 -6.12 2.68 23.40
C GLU A 61 -5.03 1.73 23.89
N GLY A 62 -3.84 2.28 24.17
CA GLY A 62 -2.67 1.55 24.62
C GLY A 62 -1.71 1.06 23.53
N ALA A 63 -1.99 1.31 22.23
CA ALA A 63 -1.07 0.94 21.16
C ALA A 63 0.08 1.95 21.02
N GLU A 64 1.32 1.44 21.02
CA GLU A 64 2.52 2.25 20.76
C GLU A 64 2.71 2.53 19.26
N ARG A 65 2.07 1.72 18.41
CA ARG A 65 2.23 1.72 16.96
C ARG A 65 0.87 1.57 16.30
N VAL A 66 0.66 2.26 15.18
CA VAL A 66 -0.60 2.20 14.43
C VAL A 66 -0.32 2.03 12.94
N ALA A 67 -1.01 1.08 12.30
CA ALA A 67 -1.07 1.02 10.86
C ALA A 67 -2.32 1.78 10.38
N VAL A 68 -2.11 2.76 9.51
CA VAL A 68 -3.12 3.70 9.06
C VAL A 68 -3.40 3.48 7.58
N ILE A 69 -4.68 3.34 7.25
CA ILE A 69 -5.20 3.33 5.88
C ILE A 69 -6.22 4.45 5.72
N VAL A 70 -6.14 5.15 4.60
CA VAL A 70 -7.12 6.16 4.18
C VAL A 70 -7.83 5.60 2.96
N GLU A 71 -9.09 5.23 3.12
CA GLU A 71 -9.91 4.71 2.04
C GLU A 71 -11.36 5.19 2.19
N PRO A 72 -11.77 6.20 1.41
CA PRO A 72 -13.15 6.66 1.40
C PRO A 72 -14.02 6.07 0.29
N ARG A 73 -13.45 5.41 -0.74
CA ARG A 73 -14.24 4.94 -1.89
C ARG A 73 -15.23 3.86 -1.45
N ALA A 74 -16.46 3.96 -1.97
CA ALA A 74 -17.55 3.04 -1.68
C ALA A 74 -17.78 1.98 -2.78
N ALA A 75 -17.01 2.01 -3.87
CA ALA A 75 -17.15 1.05 -4.96
C ALA A 75 -16.89 -0.38 -4.43
N PRO A 76 -17.77 -1.38 -4.73
CA PRO A 76 -17.71 -2.70 -4.10
C PRO A 76 -16.34 -3.41 -4.22
N GLU A 77 -15.71 -3.30 -5.39
CA GLU A 77 -14.39 -3.86 -5.65
C GLU A 77 -13.29 -3.20 -4.81
N MET A 78 -13.37 -1.88 -4.58
CA MET A 78 -12.43 -1.14 -3.73
C MET A 78 -12.65 -1.50 -2.26
N VAL A 79 -13.91 -1.59 -1.81
CA VAL A 79 -14.25 -2.02 -0.44
C VAL A 79 -13.72 -3.42 -0.16
N GLN A 80 -13.93 -4.36 -1.08
CA GLN A 80 -13.45 -5.73 -0.95
C GLN A 80 -11.92 -5.79 -0.93
N ARG A 81 -11.24 -5.07 -1.83
CA ARG A 81 -9.77 -4.99 -1.86
C ARG A 81 -9.23 -4.42 -0.54
N THR A 82 -9.84 -3.35 -0.04
CA THR A 82 -9.47 -2.70 1.21
C THR A 82 -9.60 -3.64 2.40
N ALA A 83 -10.70 -4.41 2.47
CA ALA A 83 -10.87 -5.42 3.51
C ALA A 83 -9.77 -6.50 3.44
N ASP A 84 -9.42 -6.97 2.24
CA ASP A 84 -8.38 -7.98 2.04
C ASP A 84 -7.00 -7.45 2.47
N VAL A 85 -6.68 -6.20 2.15
CA VAL A 85 -5.42 -5.54 2.54
C VAL A 85 -5.37 -5.24 4.04
N ILE A 86 -6.44 -4.74 4.65
CA ILE A 86 -6.52 -4.57 6.12
C ILE A 86 -6.28 -5.92 6.82
N ARG A 87 -6.85 -7.01 6.30
CA ARG A 87 -6.61 -8.35 6.85
C ARG A 87 -5.17 -8.80 6.68
N ASN A 88 -4.56 -8.59 5.50
CA ASN A 88 -3.14 -8.88 5.31
C ASN A 88 -2.28 -8.17 6.37
N VAL A 89 -2.45 -6.85 6.52
CA VAL A 89 -1.67 -6.06 7.48
C VAL A 89 -1.97 -6.49 8.92
N GLY A 90 -3.24 -6.57 9.30
CA GLY A 90 -3.64 -6.90 10.67
C GLY A 90 -3.22 -8.31 11.10
N CYS A 91 -3.31 -9.32 10.23
CA CYS A 91 -2.88 -10.68 10.54
C CYS A 91 -1.35 -10.82 10.58
N LEU A 92 -0.60 -10.00 9.84
CA LEU A 92 0.87 -10.06 9.82
C LEU A 92 1.51 -9.25 10.94
N LEU A 93 0.86 -8.15 11.36
CA LEU A 93 1.29 -7.40 12.54
C LEU A 93 0.78 -8.00 13.84
N HIS A 94 -0.18 -8.93 13.77
CA HIS A 94 -0.59 -9.72 14.92
C HIS A 94 0.59 -10.55 15.44
N GLY A 95 1.00 -10.30 16.68
CA GLY A 95 2.10 -11.01 17.34
C GLY A 95 3.51 -10.65 16.84
N SER A 96 3.66 -9.59 16.02
CA SER A 96 4.97 -9.10 15.60
C SER A 96 5.64 -8.28 16.72
N GLY A 97 6.63 -8.87 17.38
CA GLY A 97 7.53 -8.13 18.27
C GLY A 97 6.97 -7.81 19.66
N SER A 98 7.72 -6.96 20.39
CA SER A 98 7.45 -6.61 21.79
C SER A 98 6.37 -5.55 21.98
N CYS A 99 5.95 -4.86 20.92
CA CYS A 99 5.01 -3.74 20.98
C CYS A 99 3.79 -4.02 20.10
N ALA A 100 2.61 -3.66 20.58
CA ALA A 100 1.36 -3.98 19.90
C ALA A 100 1.01 -2.96 18.80
N TRP A 101 0.59 -3.45 17.63
CA TRP A 101 0.09 -2.65 16.52
C TRP A 101 -1.44 -2.55 16.54
N ALA A 102 -1.96 -1.33 16.50
CA ALA A 102 -3.36 -1.07 16.19
C ALA A 102 -3.59 -0.85 14.69
N ILE A 103 -4.82 -1.00 14.23
CA ILE A 103 -5.25 -0.58 12.89
C ILE A 103 -6.18 0.64 13.03
N GLN A 104 -5.92 1.67 12.24
CA GLN A 104 -6.75 2.85 12.14
C GLN A 104 -7.16 3.11 10.69
N LEU A 105 -8.46 3.17 10.45
CA LEU A 105 -9.09 3.43 9.18
C LEU A 105 -9.65 4.84 9.15
N PHE A 106 -9.17 5.65 8.20
CA PHE A 106 -9.82 6.90 7.81
C PHE A 106 -10.76 6.62 6.65
N HIS A 107 -12.06 6.78 6.86
CA HIS A 107 -13.11 6.36 5.93
C HIS A 107 -13.97 7.52 5.45
N GLY A 108 -14.68 7.29 4.36
CA GLY A 108 -15.65 8.23 3.80
C GLY A 108 -17.01 8.11 4.48
N THR A 109 -17.91 9.04 4.18
CA THR A 109 -19.26 9.07 4.76
C THR A 109 -20.17 7.94 4.28
N THR A 110 -19.80 7.25 3.19
CA THR A 110 -20.67 6.29 2.49
C THR A 110 -20.14 4.86 2.42
N ASN A 111 -18.89 4.59 2.84
CA ASN A 111 -18.27 3.27 2.65
C ASN A 111 -18.16 2.42 3.93
N LEU A 112 -18.27 3.03 5.11
CA LEU A 112 -18.01 2.36 6.40
C LEU A 112 -18.88 1.11 6.61
N GLU A 113 -20.19 1.23 6.38
CA GLU A 113 -21.13 0.14 6.59
C GLU A 113 -20.80 -1.06 5.70
N SER A 114 -20.53 -0.81 4.41
CA SER A 114 -20.14 -1.84 3.45
C SER A 114 -18.85 -2.54 3.88
N LEU A 115 -17.82 -1.75 4.24
CA LEU A 115 -16.53 -2.29 4.66
C LEU A 115 -16.61 -3.12 5.94
N SER A 116 -17.38 -2.67 6.93
CA SER A 116 -17.55 -3.38 8.21
C SER A 116 -18.09 -4.79 8.06
N ARG A 117 -18.92 -5.05 7.03
CA ARG A 117 -19.50 -6.38 6.74
C ARG A 117 -18.47 -7.44 6.35
N HIS A 118 -17.24 -7.03 5.99
CA HIS A 118 -16.15 -7.96 5.70
C HIS A 118 -15.46 -8.49 6.97
N PHE A 119 -15.87 -8.01 8.15
CA PHE A 119 -15.33 -8.37 9.46
C PHE A 119 -16.44 -8.88 10.38
N SER A 120 -16.10 -9.81 11.27
CA SER A 120 -16.98 -10.14 12.40
C SER A 120 -17.02 -8.98 13.38
N ALA A 121 -18.03 -8.93 14.26
CA ALA A 121 -18.14 -7.88 15.27
C ALA A 121 -16.89 -7.76 16.17
N VAL A 122 -16.28 -8.91 16.52
CA VAL A 122 -15.07 -8.95 17.35
C VAL A 122 -13.84 -8.42 16.61
N GLU A 123 -13.69 -8.76 15.34
CA GLU A 123 -12.60 -8.24 14.50
C GLU A 123 -12.77 -6.74 14.25
N TRP A 124 -13.99 -6.31 13.92
CA TRP A 124 -14.31 -4.91 13.63
C TRP A 124 -14.09 -3.99 14.83
N ALA A 125 -14.37 -4.48 16.04
CA ALA A 125 -14.08 -3.75 17.28
C ALA A 125 -12.59 -3.42 17.47
N ARG A 126 -11.68 -4.07 16.73
CA ARG A 126 -10.24 -3.80 16.75
C ARG A 126 -9.77 -2.82 15.67
N VAL A 127 -10.67 -2.33 14.81
CA VAL A 127 -10.35 -1.33 13.78
C VAL A 127 -10.86 0.03 14.24
N ALA A 128 -9.94 0.92 14.62
CA ALA A 128 -10.30 2.28 15.00
C ALA A 128 -10.70 3.07 13.75
N CYS A 129 -11.85 3.75 13.79
CA CYS A 129 -12.40 4.44 12.62
C CYS A 129 -12.40 5.96 12.82
N VAL A 130 -12.02 6.69 11.78
CA VAL A 130 -12.08 8.15 11.71
C VAL A 130 -12.82 8.56 10.44
N ASN A 131 -13.93 9.28 10.59
CA ASN A 131 -14.68 9.80 9.45
C ASN A 131 -14.00 11.05 8.89
N LEU A 132 -13.69 11.04 7.60
CA LEU A 132 -13.09 12.18 6.88
C LEU A 132 -14.06 13.35 6.67
N GLY A 133 -15.36 13.12 6.81
CA GLY A 133 -16.40 14.12 6.53
C GLY A 133 -16.67 14.32 5.03
N VAL A 134 -16.09 13.50 4.17
CA VAL A 134 -16.31 13.49 2.71
C VAL A 134 -16.71 12.10 2.23
N ASP A 135 -17.38 12.03 1.09
CA ASP A 135 -17.77 10.77 0.47
C ASP A 135 -16.58 10.07 -0.19
N ASN A 136 -15.66 10.81 -0.81
CA ASN A 136 -14.53 10.28 -1.55
C ASN A 136 -13.37 11.30 -1.66
N LEU A 137 -12.16 10.80 -1.91
CA LEU A 137 -11.01 11.57 -2.39
C LEU A 137 -10.84 11.28 -3.89
N ARG A 138 -10.97 12.30 -4.73
CA ARG A 138 -11.09 12.15 -6.20
C ARG A 138 -9.75 12.12 -6.93
N SER A 139 -8.65 12.40 -6.24
CA SER A 139 -7.32 12.43 -6.86
C SER A 139 -6.21 12.14 -5.85
N SER A 140 -5.05 11.74 -6.37
CA SER A 140 -3.81 11.64 -5.58
C SER A 140 -3.40 12.98 -4.93
N GLN A 141 -3.82 14.11 -5.51
CA GLN A 141 -3.58 15.43 -4.95
C GLN A 141 -4.46 15.71 -3.72
N GLU A 142 -5.73 15.28 -3.73
CA GLU A 142 -6.59 15.37 -2.53
C GLU A 142 -6.07 14.45 -1.41
N TYR A 143 -5.57 13.26 -1.77
CA TYR A 143 -4.89 12.37 -0.83
C TYR A 143 -3.63 13.01 -0.23
N SER A 144 -2.78 13.57 -1.10
CA SER A 144 -1.55 14.27 -0.67
C SER A 144 -1.87 15.45 0.25
N GLN A 145 -2.89 16.24 -0.10
CA GLN A 145 -3.35 17.36 0.70
C GLN A 145 -3.85 16.92 2.09
N LEU A 146 -4.56 15.79 2.17
CA LEU A 146 -5.00 15.23 3.45
C LEU A 146 -3.80 14.82 4.31
N LEU A 147 -2.86 14.04 3.76
CA LEU A 147 -1.66 13.61 4.49
C LEU A 147 -0.73 14.78 4.83
N CYS A 148 -0.76 15.86 4.06
CA CYS A 148 -0.07 17.11 4.36
C CYS A 148 -0.94 18.09 5.17
N SER A 149 -1.75 17.59 6.11
CA SER A 149 -2.55 18.42 7.01
C SER A 149 -2.35 18.07 8.48
N HIS A 150 -2.31 19.08 9.35
CA HIS A 150 -2.35 18.88 10.80
C HIS A 150 -3.62 18.15 11.24
N TRP A 151 -4.73 18.33 10.53
CA TRP A 151 -5.99 17.65 10.81
C TRP A 151 -5.84 16.12 10.81
N PHE A 152 -5.12 15.60 9.82
CA PHE A 152 -4.86 14.17 9.69
C PHE A 152 -3.94 13.68 10.82
N TRP A 153 -2.75 14.29 10.96
CA TRP A 153 -1.76 13.83 11.93
C TRP A 153 -2.18 14.01 13.39
N SER A 154 -3.01 15.01 13.71
CA SER A 154 -3.60 15.17 15.04
C SER A 154 -4.60 14.07 15.41
N ARG A 155 -5.11 13.32 14.42
CA ARG A 155 -6.05 12.19 14.61
C ARG A 155 -5.37 10.82 14.54
N VAL A 156 -4.12 10.75 14.08
CA VAL A 156 -3.36 9.50 14.08
C VAL A 156 -3.04 9.12 15.52
N GLY A 157 -3.45 7.92 15.93
CA GLY A 157 -3.54 7.54 17.34
C GLY A 157 -2.24 7.10 18.01
N ALA A 158 -1.14 6.91 17.28
CA ALA A 158 0.15 6.52 17.85
C ALA A 158 1.33 7.28 17.23
N GLU A 159 2.49 7.21 17.87
CA GLU A 159 3.70 7.92 17.42
C GLU A 159 4.38 7.22 16.23
N VAL A 160 4.44 5.89 16.25
CA VAL A 160 4.95 5.09 15.13
C VAL A 160 3.79 4.75 14.21
N VAL A 161 3.90 5.14 12.95
CA VAL A 161 2.81 5.06 11.97
C VAL A 161 3.27 4.26 10.76
N LEU A 162 2.57 3.17 10.44
CA LEU A 162 2.68 2.50 9.15
C LEU A 162 1.55 3.00 8.24
N ILE A 163 1.86 3.85 7.27
CA ILE A 163 0.92 4.21 6.21
C ILE A 163 0.85 3.05 5.22
N PHE A 164 -0.36 2.63 4.84
CA PHE A 164 -0.58 1.67 3.76
C PHE A 164 -1.85 2.01 2.95
N GLN A 165 -1.79 1.82 1.63
CA GLN A 165 -2.90 1.98 0.68
C GLN A 165 -3.49 0.62 0.28
N GLU A 166 -4.63 0.63 -0.42
CA GLU A 166 -5.36 -0.55 -0.88
C GLU A 166 -4.61 -1.42 -1.90
N ASP A 167 -3.49 -0.91 -2.42
CA ASP A 167 -2.57 -1.57 -3.34
C ASP A 167 -1.20 -1.85 -2.70
N ALA A 168 -1.16 -1.89 -1.36
CA ALA A 168 -0.03 -2.35 -0.57
C ALA A 168 -0.30 -3.71 0.08
N LEU A 169 0.73 -4.55 0.16
CA LEU A 169 0.72 -5.79 0.93
C LEU A 169 2.00 -5.90 1.76
N LEU A 170 1.87 -6.35 3.01
CA LEU A 170 3.00 -6.86 3.77
C LEU A 170 3.28 -8.31 3.35
N LEU A 171 4.56 -8.62 3.19
CA LEU A 171 5.08 -9.96 2.91
C LEU A 171 5.53 -10.68 4.19
N GLY A 172 5.74 -9.94 5.29
CA GLY A 172 6.14 -10.49 6.58
C GLY A 172 5.95 -9.53 7.75
N PRO A 173 6.17 -10.00 8.99
CA PRO A 173 5.88 -9.23 10.21
C PRO A 173 7.01 -8.27 10.62
N SER A 174 8.19 -8.38 10.00
CA SER A 174 9.44 -7.84 10.55
C SER A 174 9.63 -6.35 10.30
N LEU A 175 8.97 -5.51 11.09
CA LEU A 175 9.07 -4.05 11.01
C LEU A 175 10.02 -3.44 12.06
N GLU A 176 10.33 -4.17 13.13
CA GLU A 176 11.03 -3.66 14.32
C GLU A 176 12.38 -3.02 13.97
N ARG A 177 13.17 -3.69 13.13
CA ARG A 177 14.49 -3.20 12.68
C ARG A 177 14.43 -1.81 12.02
N PHE A 178 13.28 -1.45 11.44
CA PHE A 178 13.08 -0.16 10.81
C PHE A 178 12.54 0.88 11.79
N VAL A 179 11.57 0.48 12.62
CA VAL A 179 10.95 1.33 13.63
C VAL A 179 11.98 1.94 14.57
N ASP A 180 12.94 1.14 15.04
CA ASP A 180 13.91 1.58 16.04
C ASP A 180 15.04 2.44 15.45
N ALA A 181 15.32 2.28 14.16
CA ALA A 181 16.46 2.91 13.50
C ALA A 181 16.11 4.19 12.74
N TYR A 182 14.87 4.34 12.25
CA TYR A 182 14.51 5.39 11.32
C TYR A 182 13.23 6.14 11.70
N ASP A 183 13.21 7.40 11.26
CA ASP A 183 12.08 8.30 11.44
C ASP A 183 11.12 8.24 10.23
N TYR A 184 11.66 7.87 9.07
CA TYR A 184 10.92 7.64 7.84
C TYR A 184 11.55 6.48 7.05
N VAL A 185 10.73 5.52 6.61
CA VAL A 185 11.13 4.44 5.71
C VAL A 185 10.06 4.23 4.64
N GLY A 186 10.46 4.22 3.37
CA GLY A 186 9.59 3.90 2.24
C GLY A 186 10.27 2.91 1.28
N ALA A 187 9.95 3.00 -0.01
CA ALA A 187 10.63 2.28 -1.08
C ALA A 187 11.76 3.16 -1.64
N PRO A 188 12.82 2.59 -2.23
CA PRO A 188 13.88 3.40 -2.84
C PRO A 188 13.33 4.11 -4.09
N PHE A 189 13.71 5.37 -4.28
CA PHE A 189 13.39 6.07 -5.52
C PHE A 189 14.28 5.59 -6.66
N ASP A 190 13.68 5.46 -7.85
CA ASP A 190 14.43 5.13 -9.06
C ASP A 190 15.20 6.37 -9.55
N PRO A 191 16.55 6.35 -9.57
CA PRO A 191 17.35 7.50 -10.00
C PRO A 191 17.10 7.91 -11.46
N ASP A 192 16.55 7.00 -12.27
CA ASP A 192 16.21 7.26 -13.66
C ASP A 192 14.80 7.87 -13.85
N ASP A 193 13.94 7.87 -12.82
CA ASP A 193 12.61 8.48 -12.90
C ASP A 193 12.73 10.00 -13.14
N GLY A 194 11.92 10.54 -14.04
CA GLY A 194 12.09 11.90 -14.56
C GLY A 194 12.03 13.00 -13.49
N TRP A 195 11.32 12.75 -12.39
CA TRP A 195 11.18 13.68 -11.27
C TRP A 195 12.29 13.54 -10.21
N VAL A 196 13.05 12.44 -10.25
CA VAL A 196 14.22 12.15 -9.37
C VAL A 196 15.52 12.46 -10.10
N ARG A 197 15.59 12.28 -11.42
CA ARG A 197 16.76 12.53 -12.25
C ARG A 197 17.35 13.91 -11.97
N GLY A 198 18.64 13.95 -11.65
CA GLY A 198 19.35 15.19 -11.28
C GLY A 198 19.20 15.62 -9.81
N LYS A 199 18.50 14.84 -8.98
CA LYS A 199 18.35 15.06 -7.53
C LYS A 199 19.01 13.90 -6.75
N PRO A 200 20.35 13.83 -6.67
CA PRO A 200 21.05 12.73 -6.02
C PRO A 200 20.69 12.59 -4.53
N TRP A 201 20.35 13.69 -3.86
CA TRP A 201 19.88 13.71 -2.47
C TRP A 201 18.58 12.93 -2.25
N LEU A 202 17.72 12.86 -3.29
CA LEU A 202 16.45 12.15 -3.26
C LEU A 202 16.66 10.67 -3.61
N ALA A 203 17.47 10.38 -4.63
CA ALA A 203 17.86 9.01 -5.00
C ALA A 203 18.66 8.28 -3.89
N ALA A 204 19.28 9.02 -2.97
CA ALA A 204 20.02 8.46 -1.85
C ALA A 204 19.13 7.89 -0.73
N VAL A 205 17.83 8.19 -0.74
CA VAL A 205 16.87 7.81 0.30
C VAL A 205 15.64 7.11 -0.27
N GLY A 206 14.75 6.64 0.61
CA GLY A 206 13.48 6.04 0.23
C GLY A 206 12.27 6.89 0.55
N GLY A 207 11.28 6.86 -0.35
CA GLY A 207 9.94 7.38 -0.20
C GLY A 207 8.89 6.50 -0.83
N ASN A 208 7.67 6.61 -0.32
CA ASN A 208 6.53 5.86 -0.80
C ASN A 208 5.27 6.36 -0.07
N GLY A 209 4.35 6.96 -0.81
CA GLY A 209 3.10 7.44 -0.24
C GLY A 209 2.10 6.38 0.18
N GLY A 210 2.15 5.20 -0.43
CA GLY A 210 1.19 4.12 -0.19
C GLY A 210 1.72 2.93 0.62
N LEU A 211 3.00 2.91 1.00
CA LEU A 211 3.54 2.02 2.01
C LEU A 211 4.79 2.62 2.67
N SER A 212 4.67 3.19 3.86
CA SER A 212 5.80 3.80 4.58
C SER A 212 5.66 3.78 6.09
N LEU A 213 6.79 3.65 6.79
CA LEU A 213 6.89 3.93 8.22
C LEU A 213 7.22 5.40 8.43
N ARG A 214 6.52 6.06 9.34
CA ARG A 214 6.64 7.48 9.65
C ARG A 214 6.51 7.72 11.15
N ARG A 215 7.10 8.80 11.64
CA ARG A 215 6.89 9.34 13.00
C ARG A 215 5.83 10.45 12.96
N ARG A 216 4.76 10.32 13.75
CA ARG A 216 3.67 11.31 13.79
C ARG A 216 4.18 12.68 14.20
N SER A 217 4.98 12.75 15.27
CA SER A 217 5.54 14.02 15.76
C SER A 217 6.42 14.70 14.70
N HIS A 218 7.20 13.94 13.94
CA HIS A 218 8.07 14.49 12.90
C HIS A 218 7.27 14.93 11.67
N ALA A 219 6.18 14.23 11.32
CA ALA A 219 5.29 14.69 10.26
C ALA A 219 4.64 16.04 10.62
N ILE A 220 4.20 16.23 11.87
CA ILE A 220 3.70 17.52 12.36
C ILE A 220 4.80 18.58 12.30
N ALA A 221 6.02 18.27 12.76
CA ALA A 221 7.14 19.20 12.71
C ALA A 221 7.51 19.63 11.28
N CYS A 222 7.37 18.73 10.28
CA CYS A 222 7.55 19.10 8.87
C CYS A 222 6.50 20.12 8.41
N LEU A 223 5.24 19.93 8.81
CA LEU A 223 4.13 20.82 8.47
C LEU A 223 4.22 22.18 9.18
N ASP A 224 4.80 22.21 10.39
CA ASP A 224 5.11 23.47 11.10
C ASP A 224 6.26 24.24 10.43
N ARG A 225 7.18 23.52 9.77
CA ARG A 225 8.37 24.10 9.15
C ARG A 225 8.13 24.61 7.73
N ALA A 226 7.30 23.93 6.94
CA ALA A 226 7.11 24.26 5.54
C ALA A 226 5.68 24.00 5.07
N CYS A 227 5.20 24.84 4.16
CA CYS A 227 3.91 24.65 3.51
C CYS A 227 4.05 23.67 2.33
N TRP A 228 3.31 22.57 2.37
CA TRP A 228 3.14 21.69 1.22
C TRP A 228 2.57 22.46 0.03
N GLN A 229 3.11 22.21 -1.16
CA GLN A 229 2.70 22.86 -2.40
C GLN A 229 1.80 21.94 -3.20
N ARG A 230 0.66 22.47 -3.66
CA ARG A 230 -0.26 21.72 -4.53
C ARG A 230 0.48 21.26 -5.79
N GLY A 231 0.35 19.97 -6.13
CA GLY A 231 1.08 19.35 -7.23
C GLY A 231 2.29 18.52 -6.77
N GLN A 232 2.79 18.73 -5.56
CA GLN A 232 3.88 17.94 -4.98
C GLN A 232 3.33 16.61 -4.43
N PHE A 233 4.07 15.52 -4.62
CA PHE A 233 3.80 14.26 -3.91
C PHE A 233 4.09 14.44 -2.41
N GLU A 234 3.25 13.89 -1.55
CA GLU A 234 3.34 14.13 -0.11
C GLU A 234 4.57 13.46 0.52
N ASP A 235 4.97 12.30 0.02
CA ASP A 235 6.16 11.59 0.47
C ASP A 235 7.43 12.38 0.13
N ALA A 236 7.52 12.94 -1.09
CA ALA A 236 8.60 13.82 -1.50
C ALA A 236 8.68 15.07 -0.60
N PHE A 237 7.54 15.66 -0.24
CA PHE A 237 7.47 16.76 0.72
C PHE A 237 8.06 16.36 2.08
N PHE A 238 7.59 15.25 2.68
CA PHE A 238 8.08 14.83 3.98
C PHE A 238 9.58 14.53 3.95
N ILE A 239 10.06 13.81 2.94
CA ILE A 239 11.48 13.44 2.84
C ILE A 239 12.38 14.65 2.73
N GLU A 240 12.02 15.61 1.87
CA GLU A 240 12.78 16.84 1.69
C GLU A 240 12.91 17.61 3.01
N ILE A 241 11.80 17.80 3.73
CA ILE A 241 11.81 18.56 4.99
C ILE A 241 12.51 17.78 6.12
N LEU A 242 12.30 16.47 6.22
CA LEU A 242 12.98 15.63 7.22
C LEU A 242 14.50 15.64 7.04
N GLN A 243 14.99 15.60 5.79
CA GLN A 243 16.43 15.71 5.52
C GLN A 243 16.98 17.07 5.93
N GLN A 244 16.27 18.17 5.65
CA GLN A 244 16.66 19.51 6.09
C GLN A 244 16.70 19.65 7.63
N MET A 245 15.89 18.88 8.33
CA MET A 245 15.84 18.82 9.79
C MET A 245 16.81 17.80 10.40
N ALA A 246 17.63 17.13 9.59
CA ALA A 246 18.57 16.09 10.01
C ALA A 246 17.91 14.89 10.74
N HIS A 247 16.67 14.55 10.37
CA HIS A 247 16.01 13.33 10.83
C HIS A 247 16.56 12.08 10.12
N ARG A 248 16.35 10.90 10.74
CA ARG A 248 16.84 9.62 10.23
C ARG A 248 15.92 9.08 9.12
N VAL A 249 16.04 9.62 7.92
CA VAL A 249 15.40 9.05 6.72
C VAL A 249 16.21 7.85 6.25
N ALA A 250 15.55 6.71 6.01
CA ALA A 250 16.24 5.51 5.58
C ALA A 250 16.97 5.70 4.24
N PRO A 251 18.25 5.30 4.15
CA PRO A 251 18.97 5.29 2.89
C PRO A 251 18.37 4.26 1.92
N ALA A 252 18.61 4.44 0.62
CA ALA A 252 17.99 3.64 -0.43
C ALA A 252 18.24 2.11 -0.30
N ASP A 253 19.40 1.70 0.21
CA ASP A 253 19.76 0.30 0.44
C ASP A 253 19.00 -0.35 1.62
N VAL A 254 18.50 0.46 2.55
CA VAL A 254 17.57 0.05 3.60
C VAL A 254 16.14 0.10 3.10
N ALA A 255 15.77 1.16 2.37
CA ALA A 255 14.45 1.32 1.78
C ALA A 255 14.06 0.13 0.87
N LYS A 256 14.99 -0.38 0.07
CA LYS A 256 14.74 -1.59 -0.77
C LYS A 256 14.41 -2.83 0.07
N GLN A 257 14.88 -2.91 1.31
CA GLN A 257 14.56 -4.02 2.21
C GLN A 257 13.20 -3.84 2.90
N PHE A 258 12.66 -2.62 2.90
CA PHE A 258 11.36 -2.31 3.47
C PHE A 258 10.25 -2.59 2.46
N ALA A 259 10.26 -1.91 1.32
CA ALA A 259 9.20 -2.05 0.31
C ALA A 259 9.73 -2.10 -1.12
N VAL A 260 9.07 -2.91 -1.95
CA VAL A 260 9.21 -2.86 -3.41
C VAL A 260 8.08 -2.02 -4.00
N GLU A 261 8.47 -1.02 -4.78
CA GLU A 261 7.58 -0.31 -5.72
C GLU A 261 8.15 -0.48 -7.13
N ARG A 262 9.16 0.31 -7.50
CA ARG A 262 9.87 0.20 -8.79
C ARG A 262 11.12 -0.67 -8.74
N LEU A 263 12.01 -0.41 -7.79
CA LEU A 263 13.27 -1.14 -7.70
C LEU A 263 13.09 -2.45 -6.95
N ARG A 264 13.64 -3.54 -7.51
CA ARG A 264 13.53 -4.87 -6.93
C ARG A 264 14.41 -5.04 -5.70
N SER A 265 13.94 -5.92 -4.83
CA SER A 265 14.66 -6.42 -3.68
C SER A 265 14.36 -7.91 -3.52
N SER A 266 15.33 -8.66 -3.00
CA SER A 266 15.19 -10.11 -2.85
C SER A 266 14.31 -10.50 -1.67
N ARG A 267 14.25 -9.66 -0.62
CA ARG A 267 13.48 -9.94 0.61
C ARG A 267 12.87 -8.66 1.21
N PRO A 268 11.97 -7.97 0.49
CA PRO A 268 11.29 -6.80 1.04
C PRO A 268 10.25 -7.24 2.08
N VAL A 269 9.89 -6.33 2.98
CA VAL A 269 8.82 -6.56 3.98
C VAL A 269 7.44 -6.26 3.42
N GLY A 270 7.35 -5.47 2.36
CA GLY A 270 6.10 -5.23 1.66
C GLY A 270 6.27 -4.84 0.20
N LEU A 271 5.13 -4.66 -0.46
CA LEU A 271 5.03 -4.16 -1.82
C LEU A 271 3.96 -3.10 -1.89
N HIS A 272 4.10 -2.17 -2.83
CA HIS A 272 3.12 -1.13 -3.12
C HIS A 272 3.04 -0.93 -4.63
N LYS A 273 1.83 -0.94 -5.20
CA LYS A 273 1.58 -0.80 -6.65
C LYS A 273 2.47 -1.68 -7.52
N ALA A 274 2.87 -2.85 -7.03
CA ALA A 274 3.83 -3.71 -7.72
C ALA A 274 3.35 -4.11 -9.12
N TYR A 275 2.04 -4.24 -9.32
CA TYR A 275 1.45 -4.53 -10.63
C TYR A 275 1.67 -3.44 -11.69
N ASN A 276 1.96 -2.19 -11.29
CA ASN A 276 2.27 -1.10 -12.22
C ASN A 276 3.74 -1.02 -12.61
N TYR A 277 4.63 -1.50 -11.74
CA TYR A 277 6.06 -1.19 -11.82
C TYR A 277 6.95 -2.42 -11.97
N GLN A 278 6.48 -3.60 -11.56
CA GLN A 278 7.20 -4.86 -11.68
C GLN A 278 6.82 -5.59 -12.97
N SER A 279 7.74 -6.40 -13.48
CA SER A 279 7.39 -7.33 -14.56
C SER A 279 6.34 -8.33 -14.07
N HIS A 280 5.53 -8.86 -14.99
CA HIS A 280 4.50 -9.82 -14.64
C HIS A 280 5.07 -11.04 -13.89
N ALA A 281 6.18 -11.60 -14.37
CA ALA A 281 6.87 -12.72 -13.74
C ALA A 281 7.36 -12.39 -12.31
N ALA A 282 7.89 -11.17 -12.11
CA ALA A 282 8.31 -10.68 -10.80
C ALA A 282 7.15 -10.61 -9.80
N LEU A 283 6.01 -10.09 -10.25
CA LEU A 283 4.81 -10.01 -9.44
C LEU A 283 4.32 -11.40 -9.05
N VAL A 284 4.23 -12.33 -10.01
CA VAL A 284 3.80 -13.72 -9.76
C VAL A 284 4.68 -14.39 -8.70
N GLU A 285 6.00 -14.25 -8.81
CA GLU A 285 6.97 -14.78 -7.86
C GLU A 285 6.73 -14.26 -6.43
N MET A 286 6.58 -12.93 -6.27
CA MET A 286 6.33 -12.32 -4.95
C MET A 286 5.00 -12.76 -4.35
N LEU A 287 3.95 -12.83 -5.16
CA LEU A 287 2.62 -13.23 -4.70
C LEU A 287 2.56 -14.72 -4.33
N ALA A 288 3.26 -15.59 -5.08
CA ALA A 288 3.37 -17.01 -4.73
C ALA A 288 4.02 -17.21 -3.36
N GLY A 289 5.13 -16.51 -3.09
CA GLY A 289 5.79 -16.58 -1.78
C GLY A 289 4.89 -16.11 -0.63
N LEU A 290 4.04 -15.10 -0.86
CA LEU A 290 3.06 -14.64 0.14
C LEU A 290 1.93 -15.66 0.37
N GLU A 291 1.43 -16.30 -0.69
CA GLU A 291 0.42 -17.36 -0.61
C GLU A 291 0.93 -18.53 0.26
N GLU A 292 2.16 -18.97 0.02
CA GLU A 292 2.84 -19.99 0.84
C GLU A 292 3.00 -19.54 2.29
N ALA A 293 3.36 -18.27 2.52
CA ALA A 293 3.50 -17.72 3.86
C ALA A 293 2.17 -17.65 4.63
N TYR A 294 1.03 -17.45 3.96
CA TYR A 294 -0.28 -17.59 4.59
C TYR A 294 -0.59 -19.03 4.96
N ALA A 295 -0.37 -19.96 4.04
CA ALA A 295 -0.62 -21.38 4.27
C ALA A 295 0.24 -21.94 5.43
N SER A 296 1.52 -21.56 5.46
CA SER A 296 2.45 -21.95 6.53
C SER A 296 2.01 -21.44 7.91
N ARG A 297 1.56 -20.18 8.01
CA ARG A 297 1.04 -19.63 9.27
C ARG A 297 -0.22 -20.34 9.75
N LEU A 298 -1.13 -20.70 8.84
CA LEU A 298 -2.32 -21.47 9.20
C LEU A 298 -1.97 -22.86 9.74
N ALA A 299 -0.96 -23.52 9.15
CA ALA A 299 -0.49 -24.81 9.63
C ALA A 299 0.17 -24.68 11.02
N GLY A 300 0.96 -23.63 11.25
CA GLY A 300 1.62 -23.38 12.54
C GLY A 300 0.66 -22.96 13.66
N ALA A 301 -0.46 -22.31 13.34
CA ALA A 301 -1.50 -21.93 14.32
C ALA A 301 -2.42 -23.09 14.74
N ALA A 302 -2.33 -24.25 14.08
CA ALA A 302 -3.14 -25.44 14.36
C ALA A 302 -2.44 -26.45 15.31
N VAL A 303 -1.25 -26.11 15.81
CA VAL A 303 -0.42 -26.89 16.76
C VAL A 303 -0.36 -26.14 18.09
#